data_AF-A0A4Q2U5X0-F1
#
_entry.id   AF-A0A4Q2U5X0-F1
#
_cell.length_a   1.000
_cell.length_b   1.000
_cell.length_c   1.000
_cell.angle_alpha   90.00
_cell.angle_beta   90.00
_cell.angle_gamma   90.00
#
_symmetry.space_group_name_H-M   'P 1'
#
loop_
_entity.id
_entity.type
_entity.pdbx_description
1 polymer ?
#
loop_
_entity_poly.entity_id
_entity_poly.type
_entity_poly.pdbx_seq_one_letter_code
_entity_poly.pdbx_strand_id
1 'polypeptide(L)'
;MRSTVFALGVAFALTGTCRAAPACHDAHGTYVNSSGHVVPDPKCVTGHQAGETAICRDGSHSFSEHRQGTCSRHGGVAQWE
;
A
#
# COMPACT_ATOMS: atom_id res chain seq x y z
N MET A 1 56.19 -10.69 -27.22
CA MET A 1 54.89 -10.36 -27.83
C MET A 1 53.82 -10.86 -26.87
N ARG A 2 53.32 -9.97 -26.00
CA ARG A 2 52.41 -10.31 -24.89
C ARG A 2 50.98 -10.20 -25.41
N SER A 3 50.41 -11.29 -25.92
CA SER A 3 48.99 -11.33 -26.28
C SER A 3 48.16 -11.72 -25.05
N THR A 4 47.62 -10.72 -24.39
CA THR A 4 46.66 -10.82 -23.30
C THR A 4 45.35 -11.42 -23.79
N VAL A 5 44.96 -12.55 -23.18
CA VAL A 5 43.64 -13.18 -23.29
C VAL A 5 42.63 -12.31 -22.56
N PHE A 6 41.66 -11.73 -23.27
CA PHE A 6 40.52 -11.05 -22.65
C PHE A 6 39.45 -12.09 -22.30
N ALA A 7 39.38 -12.44 -21.01
CA ALA A 7 38.30 -13.25 -20.47
C ALA A 7 36.98 -12.48 -20.57
N LEU A 8 36.01 -13.04 -21.28
CA LEU A 8 34.62 -12.60 -21.27
C LEU A 8 34.01 -13.00 -19.91
N GLY A 9 34.27 -12.16 -18.90
CA GLY A 9 33.62 -12.25 -17.60
C GLY A 9 32.17 -11.78 -17.72
N VAL A 10 31.23 -12.70 -17.55
CA VAL A 10 29.79 -12.41 -17.47
C VAL A 10 29.54 -11.53 -16.25
N ALA A 11 29.22 -10.25 -16.48
CA ALA A 11 28.80 -9.36 -15.41
C ALA A 11 27.40 -9.78 -14.92
N PHE A 12 27.35 -10.32 -13.70
CA PHE A 12 26.11 -10.59 -12.97
C PHE A 12 25.34 -9.28 -12.82
N ALA A 13 24.23 -9.15 -13.53
CA ALA A 13 23.30 -8.03 -13.36
C ALA A 13 22.63 -8.16 -11.98
N LEU A 14 23.20 -7.52 -10.95
CA LEU A 14 22.49 -7.27 -9.69
C LEU A 14 21.47 -6.15 -9.93
N THR A 15 20.40 -6.49 -10.63
CA THR A 15 19.19 -5.68 -10.72
C THR A 15 18.48 -5.76 -9.37
N GLY A 16 18.95 -4.97 -8.41
CA GLY A 16 18.21 -4.68 -7.18
C GLY A 16 16.96 -3.88 -7.50
N THR A 17 15.90 -4.56 -7.93
CA THR A 17 14.56 -3.98 -7.94
C THR A 17 13.96 -4.20 -6.56
N CYS A 18 14.00 -3.18 -5.70
CA CYS A 18 12.99 -3.08 -4.66
C CYS A 18 11.65 -2.95 -5.40
N ARG A 19 10.93 -4.06 -5.51
CA ARG A 19 9.53 -4.03 -5.92
C ARG A 19 8.81 -3.24 -4.82
N ALA A 20 8.59 -1.95 -5.07
CA ALA A 20 7.57 -1.22 -4.34
C ALA A 20 6.34 -2.11 -4.35
N ALA A 21 5.83 -2.45 -3.17
CA ALA A 21 4.53 -3.11 -3.05
C ALA A 21 3.55 -2.32 -3.94
N PRO A 22 2.59 -2.97 -4.62
CA PRO A 22 1.63 -2.26 -5.44
C PRO A 22 0.79 -1.37 -4.54
N ALA A 23 1.30 -0.17 -4.28
CA ALA A 23 0.55 0.98 -3.89
C ALA A 23 -0.27 1.30 -5.15
N CYS A 24 -1.53 0.85 -5.14
CA CYS A 24 -2.60 1.12 -6.10
C CYS A 24 -2.12 1.73 -7.41
N HIS A 25 -1.66 0.87 -8.32
CA HIS A 25 -1.44 1.28 -9.69
C HIS A 25 -2.81 1.47 -10.34
N ASP A 26 -3.18 2.75 -10.45
CA ASP A 26 -4.14 3.39 -11.34
C ASP A 26 -5.44 2.64 -11.69
N ALA A 27 -6.54 3.33 -11.40
CA ALA A 27 -7.93 3.05 -11.75
C ALA A 27 -8.60 1.92 -10.98
N HIS A 28 -9.14 2.28 -9.80
CA HIS A 28 -10.41 1.66 -9.45
C HIS A 28 -11.51 2.58 -9.98
N GLY A 29 -12.54 1.95 -10.54
CA GLY A 29 -13.67 2.66 -11.10
C GLY A 29 -14.36 3.54 -10.05
N THR A 30 -15.26 4.38 -10.54
CA THR A 30 -16.24 5.04 -9.69
C THR A 30 -17.52 4.20 -9.69
N TYR A 31 -18.31 4.28 -8.63
CA TYR A 31 -19.65 3.71 -8.61
C TYR A 31 -20.69 4.81 -8.40
N VAL A 32 -21.90 4.57 -8.89
CA VAL A 32 -23.05 5.47 -8.65
C VAL A 32 -23.75 4.97 -7.39
N ASN A 33 -23.79 5.80 -6.35
CA ASN A 33 -24.51 5.45 -5.13
C ASN A 33 -26.03 5.53 -5.35
N SER A 34 -26.83 5.07 -4.37
CA SER A 34 -28.29 5.12 -4.44
C SER A 34 -28.87 6.53 -4.60
N SER A 35 -28.10 7.57 -4.27
CA SER A 35 -28.45 8.97 -4.48
C SER A 35 -28.12 9.48 -5.89
N GLY A 36 -27.56 8.64 -6.77
CA GLY A 36 -27.20 9.00 -8.14
C GLY A 36 -25.84 9.68 -8.30
N HIS A 37 -25.02 9.75 -7.24
CA HIS A 37 -23.73 10.43 -7.28
C HIS A 37 -22.59 9.46 -7.64
N VAL A 38 -21.68 9.91 -8.51
CA VAL A 38 -20.46 9.20 -8.87
C VAL A 38 -19.44 9.37 -7.75
N VAL A 39 -19.08 8.27 -7.07
CA VAL A 39 -18.14 8.27 -5.94
C VAL A 39 -16.95 7.32 -6.20
N PRO A 40 -15.75 7.63 -5.68
CA PRO A 40 -14.58 6.75 -5.82
C PRO A 40 -14.79 5.39 -5.15
N ASP A 41 -14.29 4.32 -5.78
CA ASP A 41 -14.33 2.99 -5.16
C ASP A 41 -13.33 2.90 -3.97
N PRO A 42 -13.81 2.54 -2.76
CA PRO A 42 -12.99 2.54 -1.54
C PRO A 42 -11.81 1.58 -1.56
N LYS A 43 -11.80 0.56 -2.43
CA LYS A 43 -10.75 -0.48 -2.41
C LYS A 43 -9.40 0.01 -3.01
N CYS A 44 -9.32 1.26 -3.48
CA CYS A 44 -8.20 1.81 -4.25
C CYS A 44 -7.40 2.94 -3.61
N VAL A 45 -7.87 3.45 -2.49
CA VAL A 45 -7.18 4.57 -1.86
C VAL A 45 -5.90 4.02 -1.28
N THR A 46 -4.80 4.23 -2.00
CA THR A 46 -3.45 3.98 -1.51
C THR A 46 -3.18 4.90 -0.35
N GLY A 47 -2.98 4.32 0.82
CA GLY A 47 -2.66 5.07 2.03
C GLY A 47 -3.91 5.53 2.77
N HIS A 48 -3.66 6.37 3.77
CA HIS A 48 -4.65 6.87 4.71
C HIS A 48 -5.91 7.36 3.98
N GLN A 49 -7.04 6.70 4.24
CA GLN A 49 -8.33 7.12 3.69
C GLN A 49 -8.74 8.40 4.42
N ALA A 50 -9.12 9.45 3.68
CA ALA A 50 -9.64 10.66 4.31
C ALA A 50 -10.84 10.30 5.22
N GLY A 51 -10.71 10.55 6.51
CA GLY A 51 -11.72 10.21 7.53
C GLY A 51 -11.44 8.92 8.30
N GLU A 52 -10.40 8.16 7.96
CA GLU A 52 -9.86 7.18 8.89
C GLU A 52 -9.35 7.93 10.13
N THR A 53 -9.51 7.31 11.29
CA THR A 53 -9.10 7.87 12.57
C THR A 53 -8.08 7.00 13.28
N ALA A 54 -7.94 5.72 12.88
CA ALA A 54 -6.98 4.80 13.47
C ALA A 54 -6.58 3.66 12.53
N ILE A 55 -5.31 3.28 12.58
CA ILE A 55 -4.77 2.05 11.98
C ILE A 55 -4.62 0.99 13.07
N CYS A 56 -5.16 -0.20 12.85
CA CYS A 56 -5.05 -1.36 13.75
C CYS A 56 -3.70 -2.08 13.61
N ARG A 57 -3.29 -2.87 14.62
CA ARG A 57 -2.01 -3.61 14.59
C ARG A 57 -1.90 -4.68 13.51
N ASP A 58 -3.02 -5.17 13.00
CA ASP A 58 -3.04 -6.11 11.87
C ASP A 58 -2.99 -5.40 10.50
N GLY A 59 -2.92 -4.07 10.47
CA GLY A 59 -2.89 -3.25 9.26
C GLY A 59 -4.28 -2.88 8.72
N SER A 60 -5.37 -3.26 9.40
CA SER A 60 -6.71 -2.81 9.03
C SER A 60 -6.95 -1.35 9.45
N HIS A 61 -7.78 -0.66 8.67
CA HIS A 61 -8.12 0.75 8.87
C HIS A 61 -9.42 0.89 9.66
N SER A 62 -9.51 1.87 10.56
CA SER A 62 -10.67 2.13 11.42
C SER A 62 -11.12 3.58 11.35
N PHE A 63 -12.43 3.77 11.18
CA PHE A 63 -13.10 5.07 11.11
C PHE A 63 -13.79 5.45 12.43
N SER A 64 -13.43 4.77 13.53
CA SER A 64 -14.07 4.98 14.83
C SER A 64 -13.54 6.26 15.50
N GLU A 65 -14.43 7.18 15.83
CA GLU A 65 -14.08 8.41 16.56
C GLU A 65 -13.76 8.15 18.05
N HIS A 66 -14.19 7.00 18.57
CA HIS A 66 -14.03 6.62 19.97
C HIS A 66 -12.72 5.84 20.19
N ARG A 67 -12.00 6.15 21.26
CA ARG A 67 -10.74 5.44 21.60
C ARG A 67 -10.97 4.10 22.29
N GLN A 68 -12.13 3.92 22.93
CA GLN A 68 -12.43 2.73 23.72
C GLN A 68 -12.93 1.61 22.81
N GLY A 69 -12.27 0.45 22.88
CA GLY A 69 -12.66 -0.74 22.11
C GLY A 69 -12.22 -0.74 20.64
N THR A 70 -11.70 0.37 20.12
CA THR A 70 -11.19 0.45 18.75
C THR A 70 -10.03 -0.52 18.53
N CYS A 71 -10.11 -1.26 17.43
CA CYS A 71 -9.18 -2.33 17.08
C CYS A 71 -9.06 -3.45 18.15
N SER A 72 -9.98 -3.57 19.11
CA SER A 72 -9.90 -4.61 20.17
C SER A 72 -9.79 -6.03 19.61
N ARG A 73 -10.48 -6.31 18.50
CA ARG A 73 -10.43 -7.59 17.77
C ARG A 73 -9.20 -7.73 16.87
N HIS A 74 -8.48 -6.64 16.65
CA HIS A 74 -7.34 -6.48 15.76
C HIS A 74 -6.03 -6.23 16.54
N GLY A 75 -6.01 -6.56 17.84
CA GLY A 75 -4.83 -6.42 18.70
C GLY A 75 -4.57 -5.01 19.25
N GLY A 76 -5.53 -4.12 19.11
CA GLY A 76 -5.45 -2.71 19.51
C GLY A 76 -4.96 -1.80 18.39
N VAL A 77 -4.94 -0.50 18.68
CA VAL A 77 -4.55 0.53 17.73
C VAL A 77 -3.03 0.60 17.62
N ALA A 78 -2.53 0.66 16.39
CA ALA A 78 -1.13 0.92 16.07
C ALA A 78 -0.86 2.42 15.95
N GLN A 79 -1.72 3.15 15.23
CA GLN A 79 -1.58 4.58 14.95
C GLN A 79 -2.95 5.27 15.09
N TRP A 80 -2.98 6.45 15.67
CA TRP A 80 -4.11 7.39 15.59
C TRP A 80 -3.71 8.52 14.63
N GLU A 81 -4.67 8.98 13.85
CA GLU A 81 -4.53 10.07 12.88
C GLU A 81 -5.00 11.41 13.47
#